data_AF-A0A383C8J8-F1
#
_entry.id   AF-A0A383C8J8-F1
#
_cell.length_a   1.000
_cell.length_b   1.000
_cell.length_c   1.000
_cell.angle_alpha   90.00
_cell.angle_beta   90.00
_cell.angle_gamma   90.00
#
_symmetry.space_group_name_H-M   'P 1'
#
loop_
_entity.id
_entity.type
_entity.pdbx_description
1 polymer ?
#
loop_
_entity_poly.entity_id
_entity_poly.type
_entity_poly.pdbx_seq_one_letter_code
_entity_poly.pdbx_strand_id
1 'polypeptide(L)' 'MARIDIKDKDPFANADAEPKDDISAFGFIMRAALRYVRITIIFYIIMALIYYFVFGSVLNFGLI' A
#
# COMPACT_ATOMS: atom_id res chain seq x y z
N MET A 1 -21.59 18.43 46.33
CA MET A 1 -20.62 17.32 46.23
C MET A 1 -21.07 16.41 45.11
N ALA A 2 -20.52 16.59 43.91
CA ALA A 2 -20.78 15.69 42.79
C ALA A 2 -20.17 14.34 43.16
N ARG A 3 -21.01 13.31 43.29
CA ARG A 3 -20.55 11.94 43.51
C ARG A 3 -19.88 11.52 42.21
N ILE A 4 -18.54 11.48 42.21
CA ILE A 4 -17.78 10.86 41.13
C ILE A 4 -18.27 9.41 41.08
N ASP A 5 -18.94 9.05 40.00
CA ASP A 5 -19.40 7.68 39.80
C ASP A 5 -18.16 6.84 39.54
N ILE A 6 -17.65 6.16 40.57
CA ILE A 6 -16.48 5.24 40.52
C ILE A 6 -16.88 3.93 39.80
N LYS A 7 -17.81 4.03 38.86
CA LYS A 7 -17.97 3.11 37.73
C LYS A 7 -17.31 3.67 36.49
N ASP A 8 -16.26 4.48 36.67
CA ASP A 8 -15.36 4.80 35.58
C ASP A 8 -14.82 3.46 35.06
N LYS A 9 -15.20 3.17 33.83
CA LYS A 9 -15.04 1.86 33.20
C LYS A 9 -13.55 1.60 33.19
N ASP A 10 -13.11 0.62 33.99
CA ASP A 10 -11.69 0.35 34.21
C ASP A 10 -10.94 0.43 32.88
N PRO A 11 -9.99 1.38 32.72
CA PRO A 11 -9.29 1.59 31.46
C PRO A 11 -8.47 0.36 31.05
N PHE A 12 -8.26 -0.59 31.97
CA PHE A 12 -7.58 -1.85 31.75
C PHE A 12 -8.54 -3.06 31.62
N ALA A 13 -9.87 -2.86 31.66
CA ALA A 13 -10.84 -3.95 31.49
C ALA A 13 -10.71 -4.67 30.12
N ASN A 14 -10.13 -3.99 29.13
CA ASN A 14 -9.82 -4.52 27.81
C ASN A 14 -8.31 -4.72 27.59
N ALA A 15 -7.48 -4.70 28.63
CA ALA A 15 -6.02 -4.89 28.49
C ALA A 15 -5.68 -6.30 27.98
N ASP A 16 -6.48 -7.29 28.37
CA ASP A 16 -6.37 -8.68 27.90
C ASP A 16 -7.27 -8.94 26.67
N ALA A 17 -7.93 -7.92 26.12
CA ALA A 17 -8.72 -8.10 24.92
C ALA A 17 -7.78 -8.33 23.73
N GLU A 18 -8.10 -9.35 22.91
CA GLU A 18 -7.35 -9.67 21.71
C GLU A 18 -7.22 -8.42 20.82
N PRO A 19 -6.04 -8.16 20.23
CA PRO A 19 -5.83 -7.03 19.35
C PRO A 19 -6.91 -7.02 18.27
N LYS A 20 -7.75 -5.98 18.25
CA LYS A 20 -8.86 -5.88 17.30
C LYS A 20 -8.40 -5.89 15.84
N ASP A 21 -7.13 -5.57 15.61
CA ASP A 21 -6.46 -5.55 14.32
C ASP A 21 -5.47 -6.72 14.19
N ASP A 22 -5.99 -7.94 14.01
CA ASP A 22 -5.20 -9.10 13.60
C ASP A 22 -4.79 -9.00 12.13
N ILE A 23 -3.96 -8.01 11.83
CA ILE A 23 -3.25 -7.94 10.56
C ILE A 23 -1.98 -8.78 10.73
N SER A 24 -1.96 -9.95 10.09
CA SER A 24 -0.73 -10.72 9.99
C SER A 24 0.37 -9.89 9.33
N ALA A 25 1.62 -10.09 9.75
CA ALA A 25 2.78 -9.42 9.14
C ALA A 25 2.80 -9.59 7.61
N PHE A 26 2.33 -10.74 7.12
CA PHE A 26 2.17 -11.01 5.70
C PHE A 26 1.10 -10.13 5.03
N GLY A 27 -0.05 -9.92 5.66
CA GLY A 27 -1.10 -9.02 5.16
C GLY A 27 -0.64 -7.56 5.08
N PHE A 28 0.22 -7.13 6.00
CA PHE A 28 0.87 -5.82 5.93
C PHE A 28 1.81 -5.71 4.71
N ILE A 29 2.70 -6.68 4.53
CA ILE A 29 3.65 -6.71 3.41
C ILE A 29 2.91 -6.76 2.07
N MET A 30 1.87 -7.59 1.94
CA MET A 30 1.10 -7.72 0.70
C MET A 30 0.44 -6.39 0.30
N ARG A 31 -0.14 -5.66 1.26
CA ARG A 31 -0.72 -4.32 0.99
C ARG A 31 0.34 -3.31 0.58
N ALA A 32 1.50 -3.33 1.22
CA ALA A 32 2.63 -2.49 0.81
C ALA A 32 3.09 -2.84 -0.62
N ALA A 33 3.32 -4.12 -0.90
CA ALA A 33 3.74 -4.60 -2.21
C ALA A 33 2.76 -4.21 -3.31
N LEU A 34 1.45 -4.45 -3.14
CA LEU A 34 0.42 -4.08 -4.11
C LEU A 34 0.38 -2.57 -4.39
N ARG A 35 0.66 -1.73 -3.39
CA ARG A 35 0.72 -0.27 -3.57
C ARG A 35 1.87 0.14 -4.48
N TYR A 36 3.06 -0.43 -4.28
CA TYR A 36 4.25 -0.07 -5.06
C TYR A 36 4.27 -0.75 -6.44
N VAL A 37 3.79 -1.99 -6.56
CA VAL A 37 3.71 -2.72 -7.83
C VAL A 37 2.90 -1.97 -8.88
N ARG A 38 1.76 -1.38 -8.49
CA ARG A 38 0.93 -0.56 -9.41
C ARG A 38 1.71 0.63 -9.97
N ILE A 39 2.46 1.33 -9.11
CA ILE A 39 3.27 2.47 -9.52
C ILE A 39 4.39 2.01 -10.45
N THR A 40 5.07 0.90 -10.12
CA THR A 40 6.13 0.32 -10.96
C THR A 40 5.60 -0.08 -12.34
N ILE A 41 4.42 -0.68 -12.43
CA ILE A 41 3.80 -1.07 -13.72
C ILE A 41 3.52 0.18 -14.57
N ILE A 42 2.96 1.23 -13.99
CA ILE A 42 2.69 2.49 -14.72
C ILE A 42 4.00 3.11 -15.23
N PHE A 43 5.02 3.21 -14.38
CA PHE A 43 6.34 3.71 -14.78
C PHE A 43 6.97 2.87 -15.89
N TYR A 44 6.87 1.55 -15.79
CA TYR A 44 7.37 0.63 -16.82
C TYR A 44 6.68 0.87 -18.17
N ILE A 45 5.35 1.00 -18.19
CA ILE A 45 4.58 1.27 -19.42
C ILE A 45 5.00 2.61 -20.03
N ILE A 46 5.14 3.67 -19.21
CA ILE A 46 5.58 4.98 -19.68
C ILE A 46 6.98 4.89 -20.31
N MET A 47 7.93 4.22 -19.65
CA MET A 47 9.29 4.06 -20.16
C MET A 47 9.32 3.21 -21.44
N ALA A 48 8.51 2.15 -21.52
CA ALA A 48 8.39 1.33 -22.72
C ALA A 48 7.83 2.13 -23.91
N LEU A 49 6.82 2.98 -23.68
CA LEU A 49 6.30 3.88 -24.71
C LEU A 49 7.35 4.90 -25.16
N ILE A 50 8.05 5.54 -24.23
CA ILE A 50 9.15 6.46 -24.56
C ILE A 50 10.20 5.74 -25.39
N TYR A 51 10.64 4.55 -24.98
CA TYR A 51 11.61 3.76 -25.73
C TYR A 51 11.12 3.44 -27.14
N TYR A 52 9.87 3.01 -27.29
CA TYR A 52 9.28 2.72 -28.60
C TYR A 52 9.23 3.98 -29.49
N PHE A 53 8.78 5.13 -28.99
CA PHE A 53 8.67 6.34 -29.80
C PHE A 53 10.01 7.00 -30.08
N VAL A 54 10.99 6.90 -29.17
CA VAL A 54 12.32 7.50 -29.33
C VAL A 54 13.26 6.59 -30.13
N PHE A 55 13.29 5.29 -29.87
CA PHE A 55 14.21 4.34 -30.50
C PHE A 55 13.53 3.45 -31.54
N GLY A 56 12.25 3.11 -31.37
CA GLY A 56 11.49 2.40 -32.39
C GLY A 56 11.24 3.24 -33.64
N SER A 57 11.10 4.57 -33.51
CA SER A 57 11.09 5.48 -34.67
C SER A 57 12.44 5.52 -35.40
N VAL A 58 13.55 5.39 -34.67
CA VAL A 58 14.91 5.31 -35.23
C VAL A 58 15.12 3.97 -35.97
N LEU A 59 14.51 2.87 -35.52
CA LEU A 59 14.55 1.57 -36.20
C LEU A 59 13.57 1.45 -37.37
N ASN A 60 12.47 2.23 -37.39
CA ASN A 60 11.48 2.21 -38.48
C ASN A 60 11.87 3.05 -39.71
N PHE A 61 12.97 3.82 -39.64
CA PHE A 61 13.61 4.43 -40.83
C PHE A 61 14.63 3.48 -41.52
N GLY A 62 14.73 2.23 -41.06
CA GLY A 62 15.69 1.23 -41.57
C GLY A 62 15.08 0.05 -42.33
N LEU A 63 13.75 -0.04 -42.48
CA LEU A 63 13.09 -1.10 -43.24
C LEU A 63 12.10 -0.50 -44.24
N ILE A 64 12.66 -0.22 -45.43
CA ILE A 64 11.97 -0.44 -46.70
C ILE A 64 11.63 -1.93 -46.79
#